data_AF-F4N619-F1
#
_entry.id   AF-F4N619-F1
#
_cell.length_a   1.000
_cell.length_b   1.000
_cell.length_c   1.000
_cell.angle_alpha   90.00
_cell.angle_beta   90.00
_cell.angle_gamma   90.00
#
_symmetry.space_group_name_H-M   'P 1'
#
loop_
_entity.id
_entity.type
_entity.pdbx_description
1 polymer ?
#
loop_
_entity_poly.entity_id
_entity_poly.type
_entity_poly.pdbx_seq_one_letter_code
_entity_poly.pdbx_strand_id
1 'polypeptide(L)' 'QTDLPRHQKSGLSHAIEVLSGVEELSFNFFHSEDVVRHPVVARVVIAYEAWEVAEQKRKDAIAEQRKRETHTPSEQEAP' A
#
# COMPACT_ATOMS: atom_id res chain seq x y z
N GLN A 1 12.50 4.64 6.96
CA GLN A 1 12.39 6.08 6.66
C GLN A 1 11.13 6.30 5.86
N THR A 2 10.12 6.91 6.47
CA THR A 2 8.77 7.01 5.90
C THR A 2 8.31 8.47 5.71
N ASP A 3 9.10 9.45 6.16
CA ASP A 3 8.85 10.89 5.98
C ASP A 3 9.66 11.46 4.81
N LEU A 4 9.51 10.88 3.63
CA LEU A 4 10.14 11.42 2.42
C LEU A 4 9.18 12.33 1.66
N PRO A 5 9.66 13.46 1.10
CA PRO A 5 8.88 14.27 0.17
C PRO A 5 8.34 13.44 -1.00
N ARG A 6 7.19 13.84 -1.55
CA ARG A 6 6.63 13.20 -2.75
C ARG A 6 7.71 13.14 -3.84
N HIS A 7 7.83 11.95 -4.46
CA HIS A 7 8.80 11.62 -5.53
C HIS A 7 10.24 11.32 -5.11
N GLN A 8 10.56 11.31 -3.82
CA GLN A 8 11.86 10.85 -3.37
C GLN A 8 11.86 9.34 -3.11
N LYS A 9 12.83 8.62 -3.68
CA LYS A 9 13.02 7.19 -3.42
C LYS A 9 13.52 6.95 -1.99
N SER A 10 12.94 5.93 -1.36
CA SER A 10 13.49 5.11 -0.27
C SER A 10 15.02 4.97 -0.24
N GLY A 11 15.78 5.77 0.51
CA GLY A 11 17.21 5.48 0.71
C GLY A 11 17.43 4.10 1.35
N LEU A 12 16.63 3.78 2.38
CA LEU A 12 16.64 2.46 3.01
C LEU A 12 16.11 1.36 2.07
N SER A 13 15.04 1.64 1.32
CA SER A 13 14.49 0.65 0.38
C SER A 13 15.49 0.31 -0.72
N HIS A 14 16.18 1.33 -1.25
CA HIS A 14 17.24 1.18 -2.24
C HIS A 14 18.45 0.42 -1.66
N ALA A 15 18.84 0.68 -0.42
CA ALA A 15 19.92 -0.06 0.22
C ALA A 15 19.60 -1.55 0.38
N ILE A 16 18.37 -1.90 0.74
CA ILE A 16 17.90 -3.30 0.82
C ILE A 16 18.02 -3.98 -0.54
N GLU A 17 17.59 -3.31 -1.61
CA GLU A 17 17.68 -3.83 -2.98
C GLU A 17 19.13 -4.08 -3.41
N VAL A 18 20.00 -3.08 -3.25
CA VAL A 18 21.41 -3.13 -3.67
C VAL A 18 22.21 -4.18 -2.90
N LEU A 19 21.94 -4.32 -1.60
CA LEU A 19 22.72 -5.19 -0.71
C LEU A 19 22.11 -6.60 -0.56
N SER A 20 21.05 -6.91 -1.30
CA SER A 20 20.34 -8.19 -1.22
C SER A 20 21.21 -9.43 -1.54
N GLY A 21 22.32 -9.25 -2.25
CA GLY A 21 23.25 -10.32 -2.62
C GLY A 21 24.51 -10.44 -1.75
N VAL A 22 24.64 -9.65 -0.67
CA VAL A 22 25.82 -9.68 0.21
C VAL A 22 25.60 -10.76 1.28
N GLU A 23 26.39 -11.84 1.24
CA GLU A 23 26.21 -13.02 2.09
C GLU A 23 26.38 -12.72 3.59
N GLU A 24 27.16 -11.70 3.94
CA GLU A 24 27.42 -11.28 5.32
C GLU A 24 26.31 -10.39 5.91
N LEU A 25 25.30 -10.02 5.13
CA LEU A 25 24.20 -9.15 5.55
C LEU A 25 22.88 -9.92 5.65
N SER A 26 22.12 -9.63 6.72
CA SER A 26 20.77 -10.13 6.92
C SER A 26 19.81 -8.98 7.17
N PHE A 27 18.65 -9.02 6.52
CA PHE A 27 17.57 -8.05 6.72
C PHE A 27 16.47 -8.69 7.56
N ASN A 28 16.18 -8.09 8.72
CA ASN A 28 15.09 -8.53 9.59
C ASN A 28 13.90 -7.57 9.43
N PHE A 29 12.76 -8.13 9.02
CA PHE A 29 11.52 -7.37 8.82
C PHE A 29 10.57 -7.66 9.98
N PHE A 30 10.26 -6.62 10.74
CA PHE A 30 9.30 -6.71 11.85
C PHE A 30 7.89 -6.49 11.33
N HIS A 31 6.97 -7.34 11.79
CA HIS A 31 5.54 -7.14 11.64
C HIS A 31 5.00 -6.25 12.75
N SER A 32 3.76 -5.78 12.59
CA SER A 32 3.10 -4.99 13.63
C SER A 32 3.01 -5.73 14.97
N GLU A 33 2.93 -7.06 14.98
CA GLU A 33 2.89 -7.87 16.20
C GLU A 33 4.25 -7.96 16.93
N ASP A 34 5.37 -7.80 16.22
CA ASP A 34 6.71 -7.89 16.80
C ASP A 34 7.10 -6.63 17.60
N VAL A 35 6.30 -5.56 17.50
CA VAL A 35 6.59 -4.26 18.10
C VAL A 35 5.72 -4.01 19.31
N VAL A 36 6.34 -4.00 20.49
CA VAL A 36 5.68 -3.62 21.75
C VAL A 36 5.36 -2.12 21.70
N ARG A 37 4.07 -1.81 21.63
CA ARG A 37 3.56 -0.43 21.66
C ARG A 37 2.82 -0.18 22.96
N HIS A 38 2.81 1.08 23.39
CA HIS A 38 1.93 1.50 24.46
C HIS A 38 0.46 1.22 24.07
N PRO A 39 -0.41 0.72 24.97
CA PRO A 39 -1.78 0.30 24.61
C PRO A 39 -2.60 1.38 23.89
N VAL A 40 -2.43 2.65 24.25
CA VAL A 40 -3.10 3.77 23.57
C VAL A 40 -2.63 3.90 22.11
N VAL A 41 -1.33 3.81 21.87
CA VAL A 41 -0.74 3.93 20.53
C VAL A 41 -1.17 2.74 19.67
N ALA A 42 -1.18 1.53 20.22
CA ALA A 42 -1.67 0.34 19.51
C ALA A 42 -3.11 0.52 19.01
N ARG A 43 -4.01 1.05 19.85
CA ARG A 43 -5.40 1.33 19.44
C ARG A 43 -5.50 2.37 18.33
N VAL A 44 -4.67 3.42 18.39
CA VAL A 44 -4.63 4.45 17.33
C VAL A 44 -4.18 3.83 16.01
N VAL A 45 -3.12 3.03 16.01
CA VAL A 45 -2.62 2.35 14.80
C VAL A 45 -3.69 1.45 14.19
N ILE A 46 -4.32 0.59 15.00
CA ILE A 46 -5.39 -0.32 14.53
C ILE A 46 -6.56 0.45 13.89
N ALA A 47 -6.97 1.59 14.48
CA ALA A 47 -8.05 2.41 13.94
C ALA A 47 -7.70 2.99 12.56
N TYR A 48 -6.45 3.43 12.36
CA TYR A 48 -5.99 3.95 11.07
C TYR A 48 -5.81 2.84 10.02
N GLU A 49 -5.29 1.66 10.40
CA GLU A 49 -5.18 0.51 9.51
C GLU A 49 -6.56 0.09 8.97
N ALA A 50 -7.57 0.01 9.85
CA ALA A 50 -8.95 -0.30 9.45
C ALA A 50 -9.54 0.75 8.49
N TRP A 51 -9.25 2.03 8.76
CA TRP A 51 -9.67 3.13 7.90
C TRP A 51 -8.99 3.08 6.51
N GLU A 52 -7.69 2.83 6.44
CA GLU A 52 -6.96 2.72 5.17
C GLU A 52 -7.50 1.59 4.29
N VAL A 53 -7.76 0.41 4.87
CA VAL A 53 -8.33 -0.73 4.13
C VAL A 53 -9.71 -0.39 3.56
N ALA A 54 -10.56 0.28 4.35
CA ALA A 54 -11.87 0.70 3.88
C ALA A 54 -11.77 1.74 2.74
N GLU A 55 -10.87 2.71 2.87
CA GLU A 55 -10.65 3.74 1.86
C GLU A 55 -10.07 3.16 0.57
N GLN A 56 -9.14 2.21 0.65
CA GLN A 56 -8.58 1.54 -0.51
C GLN A 56 -9.66 0.76 -1.28
N LYS A 57 -10.47 -0.03 -0.58
CA LYS A 57 -11.62 -0.75 -1.19
C LYS A 57 -12.59 0.20 -1.88
N ARG A 58 -12.87 1.36 -1.29
CA ARG A 58 -13.74 2.38 -1.88
C ARG A 58 -13.14 2.92 -3.19
N LYS A 59 -11.84 3.23 -3.21
CA LYS A 59 -11.14 3.68 -4.42
C LYS A 59 -11.13 2.61 -5.51
N ASP A 60 -10.87 1.36 -5.14
CA ASP A 60 -10.84 0.25 -6.08
C ASP A 60 -12.21 0.01 -6.72
N ALA A 61 -13.29 0.06 -5.92
CA ALA A 61 -14.65 -0.05 -6.44
C ALA A 61 -14.99 1.07 -7.44
N ILE A 62 -14.59 2.31 -7.14
CA ILE A 62 -14.79 3.45 -8.04
C ILE A 62 -13.98 3.26 -9.34
N ALA A 63 -12.73 2.81 -9.22
CA ALA A 63 -11.89 2.54 -10.38
C ALA A 63 -12.46 1.42 -11.25
N GLU A 64 -13.03 0.37 -10.64
CA GLU A 64 -13.64 -0.75 -11.34
C GLU A 64 -14.94 -0.33 -12.05
N GLN A 65 -15.81 0.46 -11.40
CA GLN A 65 -17.00 1.03 -12.04
C GLN A 65 -16.64 1.85 -13.27
N ARG A 66 -15.65 2.74 -13.18
CA ARG A 66 -15.16 3.53 -14.32
C ARG A 66 -14.64 2.66 -15.46
N LYS A 67 -13.96 1.54 -15.15
CA LYS A 67 -13.48 0.58 -16.15
C LYS A 67 -14.64 -0.16 -16.84
N ARG A 68 -15.71 -0.49 -16.11
CA ARG A 68 -16.91 -1.16 -16.67
C ARG A 68 -17.72 -0.22 -17.56
N GLU A 69 -17.91 1.02 -17.14
CA GLU A 69 -18.60 2.06 -17.93
C GLU A 69 -17.88 2.39 -19.24
N THR A 70 -16.54 2.39 -19.23
CA THR A 70 -15.73 2.62 -20.43
C THR A 70 -15.65 1.42 -21.38
N HIS A 71 -16.09 0.23 -20.96
CA HIS A 71 -15.98 -1.02 -21.74
C HIS A 71 -17.33 -1.59 -22.21
N THR A 72 -18.45 -0.86 -22.07
CA THR A 72 -19.73 -1.26 -22.68
C THR A 72 -19.70 -0.89 -24.18
N PRO A 73 -19.66 -1.85 -25.12
CA PRO A 73 -19.69 -1.54 -26.54
C PRO A 73 -21.09 -1.09 -26.93
N SER A 74 -21.20 -0.02 -27.70
CA SER A 74 -22.43 0.36 -28.40
C SER A 74 -22.74 -0.68 -29.48
N GLU A 75 -23.28 -1.83 -29.09
CA GLU A 75 -24.01 -2.68 -30.02
C GLU A 75 -25.48 -2.29 -29.96
N GLN A 76 -26.07 -2.15 -31.15
CA GLN A 76 -27.49 -1.90 -31.46
C GLN A 76 -27.88 -0.42 -31.65
N GLU A 77 -27.65 0.10 -32.87
CA GLU A 77 -28.74 0.55 -33.75
C GLU A 77 -28.21 0.87 -35.17
N ALA A 78 -28.34 -0.11 -36.07
CA ALA A 78 -28.51 0.03 -37.52
C ALA A 78 -29.06 -1.33 -37.99
N PRO A 79 -30.04 -1.41 -38.93
CA PRO A 79 -30.20 -0.56 -40.11
C PRO A 79 -31.47 0.29 -40.16
#